data_AF-A0A1K1N959-F1
#
_entry.id   AF-A0A1K1N959-F1
#
_cell.length_a   1.000
_cell.length_b   1.000
_cell.length_c   1.000
_cell.angle_alpha   90.00
_cell.angle_beta   90.00
_cell.angle_gamma   90.00
#
_symmetry.space_group_name_H-M   'P 1'
#
loop_
_entity.id
_entity.type
_entity.pdbx_description
1 polymer ?
#
loop_
_entity_poly.entity_id
_entity_poly.type
_entity_poly.pdbx_seq_one_letter_code
_entity_poly.pdbx_strand_id
1 'polypeptide(L)'
;MINLGRHPSDMSDNEAQAYIDFMSKRYPEVKDGTLDIELIDEGSVELTLTRDAVPFQRIRRITGYLVGTTDRWNNAKTAELHDRVKHTTDS
;
A
#
# COMPACT_ATOMS: atom_id res chain seq x y z
N MET A 1 0.32 -11.26 -3.07
CA MET A 1 0.98 -12.29 -2.26
C MET A 1 1.92 -11.58 -1.28
N ILE A 2 2.22 -12.16 -0.10
CA ILE A 2 3.28 -11.62 0.77
C ILE A 2 4.63 -12.02 0.17
N ASN A 3 5.45 -11.03 -0.17
CA ASN A 3 6.78 -11.22 -0.74
C ASN A 3 7.86 -11.06 0.34
N LEU A 4 8.98 -11.75 0.17
CA LEU A 4 10.16 -11.56 1.01
C LEU A 4 10.86 -10.25 0.66
N GLY A 5 11.04 -9.39 1.67
CA GLY A 5 11.82 -8.17 1.58
C GLY A 5 13.26 -8.38 2.07
N ARG A 6 13.72 -7.50 2.95
CA ARG A 6 15.01 -7.65 3.64
C ARG A 6 14.95 -8.85 4.59
N HIS A 7 15.99 -9.67 4.57
CA HIS A 7 16.19 -10.75 5.53
C HIS A 7 17.69 -10.95 5.81
N PRO A 8 18.05 -11.61 6.92
CA PRO A 8 19.44 -11.90 7.27
C PRO A 8 20.08 -12.87 6.26
N SER A 9 21.34 -12.63 5.90
CA SER A 9 22.04 -13.41 4.86
C SER A 9 22.35 -14.86 5.25
N ASP A 10 22.37 -15.14 6.54
CA ASP A 10 22.61 -16.45 7.15
C ASP A 10 21.31 -17.25 7.38
N MET A 11 20.15 -16.65 7.13
CA MET A 11 18.85 -17.30 7.21
C MET A 11 18.65 -18.27 6.05
N SER A 12 18.06 -19.44 6.34
CA SER A 12 17.72 -20.39 5.27
C SER A 12 16.44 -20.00 4.54
N ASP A 13 16.34 -20.31 3.24
CA ASP A 13 15.14 -20.09 2.43
C ASP A 13 13.90 -20.76 3.05
N ASN A 14 14.07 -21.95 3.64
CA ASN A 14 13.00 -22.68 4.30
C ASN A 14 12.46 -21.95 5.54
N GLU A 15 13.35 -21.33 6.31
CA GLU A 15 12.99 -20.55 7.48
C GLU A 15 12.26 -19.25 7.09
N ALA A 16 12.79 -18.54 6.09
CA ALA A 16 12.12 -17.36 5.53
C ALA A 16 10.71 -17.70 5.02
N GLN A 17 10.57 -18.82 4.30
CA GLN A 17 9.26 -19.27 3.83
C GLN A 17 8.31 -19.65 4.97
N ALA A 18 8.82 -20.26 6.04
CA ALA A 18 8.01 -20.56 7.22
C ALA A 18 7.45 -19.29 7.88
N TYR A 19 8.23 -18.21 7.94
CA TYR A 19 7.75 -16.91 8.42
C TYR A 19 6.70 -16.29 7.47
N ILE A 20 6.90 -16.36 6.16
CA ILE A 20 5.91 -15.90 5.17
C ILE A 20 4.58 -16.65 5.34
N ASP A 21 4.64 -17.98 5.49
CA ASP A 21 3.47 -18.83 5.69
C ASP A 21 2.77 -18.52 7.01
N PHE A 22 3.54 -18.31 8.08
CA PHE A 22 3.02 -17.89 9.38
C PHE A 22 2.28 -16.56 9.29
N MET A 23 2.89 -15.55 8.65
CA MET A 23 2.29 -14.23 8.47
C MET A 23 1.03 -14.28 7.60
N SER A 24 1.05 -15.07 6.52
CA SER A 24 -0.11 -15.26 5.63
C SER A 24 -1.29 -15.92 6.34
N LYS A 25 -1.03 -16.86 7.25
CA LYS A 25 -2.07 -17.51 8.07
C LYS A 25 -2.60 -16.58 9.16
N ARG A 26 -1.71 -15.78 9.77
CA ARG A 26 -2.06 -14.89 10.88
C ARG A 26 -2.86 -13.67 10.45
N TYR A 27 -2.58 -13.15 9.25
CA TYR A 27 -3.19 -11.95 8.67
C TYR A 27 -3.75 -12.24 7.27
N PRO A 28 -4.82 -13.06 7.16
CA PRO A 28 -5.38 -13.47 5.87
C PRO A 28 -5.99 -12.32 5.06
N GLU A 29 -6.25 -11.17 5.68
CA GLU A 29 -6.71 -9.96 4.99
C GLU A 29 -5.61 -9.28 4.15
N VAL A 30 -4.34 -9.53 4.47
CA VAL A 30 -3.20 -8.97 3.74
C VAL A 30 -2.92 -9.86 2.53
N LYS A 31 -3.54 -9.50 1.40
CA LYS A 31 -3.34 -10.21 0.14
C LYS A 31 -2.00 -9.87 -0.50
N ASP A 32 -1.57 -8.63 -0.40
CA ASP A 32 -0.37 -8.08 -1.04
C ASP A 32 0.43 -7.26 -0.02
N GLY A 33 1.72 -7.56 0.09
CA GLY A 33 2.62 -6.90 1.03
C GLY A 33 4.04 -7.45 0.97
N THR A 34 4.92 -6.81 1.71
CA THR A 34 6.33 -7.16 1.84
C THR A 34 6.62 -7.48 3.31
N LEU A 35 7.28 -8.62 3.56
CA LEU A 35 7.73 -9.03 4.87
C LEU A 35 9.24 -8.79 4.98
N ASP A 36 9.62 -7.90 5.88
CA ASP A 36 11.01 -7.69 6.29
C ASP A 36 11.28 -8.45 7.60
N ILE A 37 12.43 -9.10 7.67
CA ILE A 37 12.88 -9.92 8.79
C ILE A 37 14.22 -9.36 9.27
N GLU A 38 14.29 -8.98 10.53
CA GLU A 38 15.51 -8.41 11.13
C GLU A 38 15.90 -9.23 12.37
N LEU A 39 17.19 -9.57 12.49
CA LEU A 39 17.73 -10.19 13.70
C LEU A 39 17.86 -9.13 14.78
N ILE A 40 17.28 -9.40 15.95
CA ILE A 40 17.43 -8.51 17.12
C ILE A 40 18.44 -9.07 18.11
N ASP A 41 18.36 -10.36 18.42
CA ASP A 41 19.16 -11.07 19.43
C ASP A 41 19.45 -12.51 18.97
N GLU A 42 20.26 -13.24 19.73
CA GLU A 42 20.51 -14.67 19.51
C GLU A 42 19.20 -15.48 19.54
N GLY A 43 18.73 -15.88 18.37
CA GLY A 43 17.53 -16.70 18.18
C GLY A 43 16.21 -15.94 18.19
N SER A 44 16.22 -14.60 18.12
CA SER A 44 15.00 -13.79 18.01
C SER A 44 15.01 -12.92 16.76
N VAL A 45 13.85 -12.86 16.09
CA VAL A 45 13.64 -12.06 14.87
C VAL A 45 12.48 -11.09 15.06
N GLU A 46 12.62 -9.89 14.53
CA GLU A 46 11.53 -8.93 14.35
C GLU A 46 10.96 -9.08 12.94
N LEU A 47 9.63 -9.08 12.84
CA LEU A 47 8.89 -9.23 11.58
C LEU A 47 8.11 -7.95 11.29
N THR A 48 8.48 -7.27 10.21
CA THR A 48 7.77 -6.07 9.75
C THR A 48 6.98 -6.40 8.49
N LEU A 49 5.64 -6.36 8.59
CA LEU A 49 4.75 -6.56 7.45
C LEU A 49 4.28 -5.21 6.92
N THR A 50 4.80 -4.82 5.76
CA THR A 50 4.36 -3.65 5.02
C THR A 50 3.29 -4.06 4.02
N ARG A 51 2.15 -3.36 4.01
CA ARG A 51 1.06 -3.60 3.04
C ARG A 51 1.30 -2.78 1.79
N ASP A 52 1.05 -3.37 0.64
CA ASP A 52 1.15 -2.62 -0.62
C ASP A 52 0.03 -1.58 -0.70
N ALA A 53 0.37 -0.42 -1.28
CA ALA A 53 -0.61 0.63 -1.49
C ALA A 53 -1.66 0.15 -2.50
N VAL A 54 -2.89 -0.02 -2.02
CA VAL A 54 -4.01 -0.39 -2.89
C VAL A 54 -4.37 0.81 -3.77
N PRO A 55 -4.35 0.68 -5.11
CA PRO A 55 -4.72 1.78 -5.99
C PRO A 55 -6.19 2.15 -5.76
N PHE A 56 -6.45 3.45 -5.58
CA PHE A 56 -7.80 3.97 -5.41
C PHE A 56 -8.12 4.99 -6.49
N GLN A 57 -9.37 4.98 -6.96
CA GLN A 57 -9.87 5.99 -7.87
C GLN A 57 -10.37 7.21 -7.11
N ARG A 58 -9.99 8.40 -7.58
CA ARG A 58 -10.49 9.67 -7.03
C ARG A 58 -11.78 10.05 -7.75
N ILE A 59 -12.91 9.91 -7.05
CA ILE A 59 -14.21 10.43 -7.49
C ILE A 59 -14.24 11.94 -7.21
N ARG A 60 -14.74 12.73 -8.16
CA ARG A 60 -14.81 14.20 -8.06
C ARG A 60 -16.24 14.67 -8.23
N ARG A 61 -16.63 15.77 -7.57
CA ARG A 61 -17.91 16.43 -7.84
C ARG A 61 -17.73 17.51 -8.88
N ILE A 62 -18.46 17.46 -9.99
CA ILE A 62 -18.51 18.53 -11.01
C ILE A 62 -19.95 18.96 -11.17
N THR A 63 -20.25 20.26 -11.15
CA THR A 63 -21.63 20.77 -11.35
C THR A 63 -22.71 20.05 -10.50
N GLY A 64 -22.36 19.68 -9.26
CA GLY A 64 -23.27 19.06 -8.30
C GLY A 64 -23.35 17.52 -8.29
N TYR A 65 -22.78 16.80 -9.26
CA TYR A 65 -22.81 15.33 -9.31
C TYR A 65 -21.43 14.69 -9.16
N LEU A 66 -21.40 13.46 -8.64
CA LEU A 66 -20.18 12.63 -8.53
C LEU A 66 -19.83 12.04 -9.89
N VAL A 67 -18.58 12.22 -10.31
CA VAL A 67 -18.00 11.70 -11.55
C VAL A 67 -16.77 10.89 -11.21
N GLY A 68 -16.56 9.79 -11.96
CA GLY A 68 -15.38 8.94 -11.83
C GLY A 68 -14.07 9.61 -12.26
N THR A 69 -13.21 8.87 -12.95
CA THR A 69 -11.91 9.38 -13.40
C THR A 69 -12.03 10.53 -14.41
N THR A 70 -10.94 11.29 -14.58
CA THR A 70 -10.87 12.44 -15.48
C THR A 70 -10.67 12.07 -16.96
N ASP A 71 -10.48 10.77 -17.25
CA ASP A 71 -10.05 10.27 -18.57
C ASP A 71 -11.04 10.58 -19.71
N ARG A 72 -12.30 10.86 -19.38
CA ARG A 72 -13.38 11.15 -20.34
C ARG A 72 -13.95 12.56 -20.20
N TRP A 73 -13.25 13.47 -19.54
CA TRP A 73 -13.75 14.83 -19.33
C TRP A 73 -13.55 15.68 -20.58
N ASN A 74 -14.50 16.58 -20.84
CA ASN A 74 -14.36 17.60 -21.87
C ASN A 74 -13.56 18.81 -21.33
N ASN A 75 -13.14 19.70 -22.22
CA ASN A 75 -12.28 20.85 -21.86
C ASN A 75 -12.90 21.74 -20.77
N ALA A 76 -14.21 21.97 -20.80
CA ALA A 76 -14.90 22.79 -19.81
C ALA A 76 -14.83 22.20 -18.39
N LYS A 77 -15.00 20.87 -18.25
CA LYS A 77 -14.90 20.17 -16.96
C LYS A 77 -13.48 20.16 -16.41
N THR A 78 -12.48 20.04 -17.29
CA THR A 78 -11.07 20.11 -16.90
C THR A 78 -10.70 21.51 -16.40
N ALA A 79 -11.19 22.57 -17.06
CA ALA A 79 -11.01 23.95 -16.61
C ALA A 79 -11.59 24.18 -15.20
N GLU A 80 -12.83 23.71 -14.94
CA GLU A 80 -13.44 23.81 -13.60
C GLU A 80 -12.61 23.11 -12.51
N LEU A 81 -11.94 21.99 -12.83
CA LEU A 81 -11.04 21.32 -11.89
C LEU A 81 -9.81 22.16 -11.56
N HIS A 82 -9.25 22.84 -12.56
CA HIS A 82 -8.07 23.69 -12.39
C HIS A 82 -8.37 24.92 -11.53
N ASP A 83 -9.57 25.49 -11.64
CA ASP A 83 -9.98 26.67 -10.87
C ASP A 83 -10.27 26.37 -9.39
N ARG A 84 -10.18 25.10 -8.96
CA ARG A 84 -10.45 24.73 -7.56
C ARG A 84 -9.35 25.20 -6.63
N VAL A 85 -9.75 25.99 -5.64
CA VAL A 85 -8.91 26.35 -4.49
C VAL A 85 -8.73 25.13 -3.58
N LYS A 86 -7.47 24.77 -3.32
CA LYS A 86 -7.12 23.74 -2.33
C LYS A 86 -6.92 24.42 -0.98
N HIS A 87 -7.77 24.10 -0.03
CA HIS A 87 -7.53 24.48 1.36
C HIS A 87 -6.57 23.47 1.97
N THR A 88 -5.32 23.87 2.18
CA THR A 88 -4.40 23.14 3.05
C THR A 88 -4.51 23.70 4.45
N THR A 89 -4.28 22.88 5.46
CA THR A 89 -4.08 23.39 6.82
C THR A 89 -2.62 23.80 6.91
N ASP A 90 -2.33 25.10 6.90
CA ASP A 90 -1.00 25.59 7.21
C ASP A 90 -0.73 25.24 8.69
N SER A 91 0.21 24.31 8.91
CA SER A 91 0.72 23.92 10.24
C SER A 91 2.17 24.38 10.37
#